data_AF-A0A0S2EM57-F1
#
_entry.id   AF-A0A0S2EM57-F1
#
_cell.length_a   1.000
_cell.length_b   1.000
_cell.length_c   1.000
_cell.angle_alpha   90.00
_cell.angle_beta   90.00
_cell.angle_gamma   90.00
#
_symmetry.space_group_name_H-M   'P 1'
#
loop_
_entity.id
_entity.type
_entity.pdbx_description
1 polymer ?
#
loop_
_entity_poly.entity_id
_entity_poly.type
_entity_poly.pdbx_seq_one_letter_code
_entity_poly.pdbx_strand_id
1 'polypeptide(L)'
;MPLLVAPSPAPVAVASEIHPPRPVSSEPAAQPSDPLAELSSLCQALDARIRQGAAAHAQALRRLSILRRANEAGQNDFAGLERHLAHPREAAALVFCSRAEREDRRVFVSAGSEGVAQLLPAASSGLGTVELRLHAVDARPGARLHLDLVALNDHSSLSRWSLPLDRLAPGWVAFALDREPSGAPRLLELRLAVEGPEGAGVTLGGGEDMPVRRFRLRSGGAEDKAILPAAMELRLWTGSPVLPGGALPFSAAPGPLFAEAGAGLPLSPTLMVQAEHVNREDAPFEFTAVRPLPGERAVECHPLAEGLTLASLPLPPGRLVLEARAQLRVANPRSREVEFAAVLAPDAERAKLLLSGKAQPEPGEGASSWVAAGPRTPGSLSVLARSGPRAPRREPARLFLATRMARPGQADFAWARFADIALRIGT
;
A
#
# COMPACT_ATOMS: atom_id res chain seq x y z
N MET A 1 -24.56 19.70 0.25
CA MET A 1 -25.74 20.18 -0.49
C MET A 1 -25.80 21.69 -0.41
N PRO A 2 -25.73 22.41 -1.53
CA PRO A 2 -26.31 23.74 -1.63
C PRO A 2 -27.41 23.77 -2.70
N LEU A 3 -28.54 24.36 -2.31
CA LEU A 3 -29.72 24.67 -3.13
C LEU A 3 -29.39 25.80 -4.12
N LEU A 4 -29.69 25.60 -5.40
CA LEU A 4 -29.66 26.64 -6.43
C LEU A 4 -31.05 27.26 -6.54
N VAL A 5 -31.11 28.54 -6.13
CA VAL A 5 -32.25 29.45 -6.22
C VAL A 5 -32.37 29.97 -7.66
N ALA A 6 -33.58 29.95 -8.22
CA ALA A 6 -33.89 30.48 -9.55
C ALA A 6 -33.98 32.02 -9.54
N PRO A 7 -33.56 32.72 -10.63
CA PRO A 7 -33.71 34.17 -10.71
C PRO A 7 -35.07 34.59 -11.27
N SER A 8 -35.63 35.62 -10.63
CA SER A 8 -36.84 36.38 -10.99
C SER A 8 -36.65 37.25 -12.24
N PRO A 9 -37.68 37.49 -13.07
CA PRO A 9 -37.59 38.43 -14.19
C PRO A 9 -37.83 39.89 -13.76
N ALA A 10 -37.12 40.81 -14.42
CA ALA A 10 -37.19 42.27 -14.27
C ALA A 10 -38.32 42.88 -15.15
N PRO A 11 -38.73 44.15 -14.91
CA PRO A 11 -40.04 44.66 -15.30
C PRO A 11 -40.09 45.24 -16.71
N VAL A 12 -41.28 45.15 -17.32
CA VAL A 12 -41.63 45.70 -18.64
C VAL A 12 -41.96 47.19 -18.51
N ALA A 13 -41.26 48.03 -19.26
CA ALA A 13 -41.58 49.45 -19.42
C ALA A 13 -42.63 49.63 -20.53
N VAL A 14 -43.68 50.37 -20.20
CA VAL A 14 -44.77 50.78 -21.09
C VAL A 14 -44.36 52.09 -21.77
N ALA A 15 -44.40 52.13 -23.10
CA ALA A 15 -44.44 53.37 -23.87
C ALA A 15 -45.48 53.23 -24.97
N SER A 16 -46.56 54.01 -24.82
CA SER A 16 -47.63 54.19 -25.80
C SER A 16 -47.15 55.14 -26.89
N GLU A 17 -47.22 54.73 -28.16
CA GLU A 17 -47.24 55.66 -29.29
C GLU A 17 -48.26 55.24 -30.36
N ILE A 18 -48.91 56.26 -30.86
CA ILE A 18 -50.17 56.31 -31.60
C ILE A 18 -49.96 55.95 -33.08
N HIS A 19 -50.92 55.20 -33.62
CA HIS A 19 -51.01 54.67 -34.99
C HIS A 19 -51.17 55.75 -36.08
N PRO A 20 -50.67 55.49 -37.30
CA PRO A 20 -51.40 55.82 -38.52
C PRO A 20 -51.86 54.55 -39.27
N PRO A 21 -52.95 54.61 -40.05
CA PRO A 21 -53.69 53.44 -40.50
C PRO A 21 -52.92 52.72 -41.62
N ARG A 22 -52.68 51.42 -41.42
CA ARG A 22 -52.17 50.52 -42.47
C ARG A 22 -53.30 49.64 -43.03
N PRO A 23 -53.20 49.30 -44.32
CA PRO A 23 -54.33 48.90 -45.15
C PRO A 23 -54.85 47.52 -44.78
N VAL A 24 -56.14 47.32 -45.07
CA VAL A 24 -56.89 46.07 -44.97
C VAL A 24 -56.07 44.93 -45.59
N SER A 25 -55.37 44.20 -44.73
CA SER A 25 -54.72 42.94 -45.08
C SER A 25 -55.78 41.86 -44.93
N SER A 26 -56.28 41.43 -46.06
CA SER A 26 -56.99 40.18 -46.29
C SER A 26 -56.63 39.10 -45.27
N GLU A 27 -57.66 38.54 -44.62
CA GLU A 27 -57.58 37.23 -43.98
C GLU A 27 -56.81 36.27 -44.90
N PRO A 28 -55.69 35.67 -44.46
CA PRO A 28 -55.20 34.52 -45.16
C PRO A 28 -56.27 33.44 -44.96
N ALA A 29 -57.03 33.20 -46.02
CA ALA A 29 -57.83 31.99 -46.17
C ALA A 29 -57.01 30.83 -45.62
N ALA A 30 -57.54 30.13 -44.62
CA ALA A 30 -56.95 28.91 -44.09
C ALA A 30 -56.63 28.02 -45.30
N GLN A 31 -55.34 27.95 -45.63
CA GLN A 31 -54.87 27.04 -46.66
C GLN A 31 -55.32 25.65 -46.21
N PRO A 32 -55.91 24.83 -47.09
CA PRO A 32 -56.22 23.46 -46.74
C PRO A 32 -54.90 22.83 -46.31
N SER A 33 -54.78 22.51 -45.03
CA SER A 33 -53.59 21.85 -44.53
C SER A 33 -53.42 20.57 -45.33
N ASP A 34 -52.28 20.45 -46.01
CA ASP A 34 -51.98 19.24 -46.76
C ASP A 34 -51.92 18.10 -45.74
N PRO A 35 -52.89 17.18 -45.73
CA PRO A 35 -52.98 16.15 -44.71
C PRO A 35 -51.74 15.26 -44.73
N LEU A 36 -51.03 15.17 -45.87
CA LEU A 36 -49.77 14.44 -45.99
C LEU A 36 -48.61 15.15 -45.28
N ALA A 37 -48.60 16.49 -45.30
CA ALA A 37 -47.58 17.28 -44.60
C ALA A 37 -47.75 17.19 -43.08
N GLU A 38 -48.99 17.23 -42.59
CA GLU A 38 -49.31 17.04 -41.17
C GLU A 38 -48.92 15.64 -40.69
N LEU A 39 -49.28 14.60 -41.46
CA LEU A 39 -48.95 13.20 -41.13
C LEU A 39 -47.43 12.96 -41.14
N SER A 40 -46.69 13.57 -42.08
CA SER A 40 -45.23 13.53 -42.13
C SER A 40 -44.60 14.20 -40.90
N SER A 41 -45.13 15.35 -40.48
CA SER A 41 -44.66 16.06 -39.28
C SER A 41 -44.91 15.25 -38.00
N LEU A 42 -46.06 14.56 -37.91
CA LEU A 42 -46.41 13.69 -36.79
C LEU A 42 -45.48 12.48 -36.74
N CYS A 43 -45.21 11.84 -37.88
CA CYS A 43 -44.26 10.72 -37.97
C CYS A 43 -42.85 11.13 -37.54
N GLN A 44 -42.37 12.31 -37.98
CA GLN A 44 -41.06 12.83 -37.57
C GLN A 44 -41.00 13.14 -36.07
N ALA A 45 -42.07 13.71 -35.50
CA ALA A 45 -42.16 13.97 -34.07
C ALA A 45 -42.18 12.68 -33.24
N LEU A 46 -42.93 11.66 -33.70
CA LEU A 46 -42.95 10.32 -33.10
C LEU A 46 -41.56 9.67 -33.15
N ASP A 47 -40.89 9.70 -34.30
CA ASP A 47 -39.53 9.16 -34.46
C ASP A 47 -38.54 9.86 -33.53
N ALA A 48 -38.59 11.19 -33.45
CA ALA A 48 -37.73 11.95 -32.54
C ALA A 48 -38.00 11.58 -31.07
N ARG A 49 -39.27 11.40 -30.70
CA ARG A 49 -39.67 11.00 -29.35
C ARG A 49 -39.22 9.59 -29.01
N ILE A 50 -39.34 8.64 -29.94
CA ILE A 50 -38.88 7.25 -29.80
C ILE A 50 -37.35 7.23 -29.64
N ARG A 51 -36.61 7.98 -30.46
CA ARG A 51 -35.14 8.07 -30.36
C ARG A 51 -34.69 8.68 -29.03
N GLN A 52 -35.37 9.73 -28.57
CA GLN A 52 -35.09 10.35 -27.27
C GLN A 52 -35.36 9.36 -26.12
N GLY A 53 -36.48 8.63 -26.17
CA GLY A 53 -36.83 7.60 -25.20
C GLY A 53 -35.82 6.45 -25.18
N ALA A 54 -35.41 5.96 -26.35
CA ALA A 54 -34.39 4.92 -26.47
C ALA A 54 -33.02 5.36 -25.91
N ALA A 55 -32.62 6.60 -26.17
CA ALA A 55 -31.37 7.16 -25.63
C ALA A 55 -31.40 7.28 -24.11
N ALA A 56 -32.50 7.78 -23.54
CA ALA A 56 -32.70 7.86 -22.10
C ALA A 56 -32.70 6.47 -21.44
N HIS A 57 -33.38 5.49 -22.06
CA HIS A 57 -33.41 4.12 -21.58
C HIS A 57 -32.02 3.46 -21.61
N ALA A 58 -31.26 3.64 -22.70
CA ALA A 58 -29.88 3.15 -22.79
C ALA A 58 -28.97 3.80 -21.74
N GLN A 59 -29.15 5.08 -21.44
CA GLN A 59 -28.40 5.76 -20.38
C GLN A 59 -28.76 5.21 -18.99
N ALA A 60 -30.03 4.95 -18.72
CA ALA A 60 -30.47 4.33 -17.46
C ALA A 60 -29.89 2.93 -17.29
N LEU A 61 -29.90 2.09 -18.34
CA LEU A 61 -29.30 0.76 -18.32
C LEU A 61 -27.78 0.80 -18.05
N ARG A 62 -27.07 1.78 -18.65
CA ARG A 62 -25.64 2.00 -18.36
C ARG A 62 -25.39 2.38 -16.90
N ARG A 63 -26.23 3.25 -16.32
CA ARG A 63 -26.12 3.61 -14.90
C ARG A 63 -26.41 2.42 -13.99
N LEU A 64 -27.41 1.61 -14.33
CA LEU A 64 -27.74 0.39 -13.60
C LEU A 64 -26.59 -0.62 -13.63
N SER A 65 -25.91 -0.80 -14.77
CA SER A 65 -24.77 -1.72 -14.85
C SER A 65 -23.58 -1.25 -14.01
N ILE A 66 -23.31 0.06 -13.97
CA ILE A 66 -22.29 0.65 -13.08
C ILE A 66 -22.64 0.38 -11.61
N LEU A 67 -23.89 0.61 -11.21
CA LEU A 67 -24.34 0.38 -9.84
C LEU A 67 -24.28 -1.11 -9.45
N ARG A 68 -24.63 -2.02 -10.36
CA ARG A 68 -24.50 -3.47 -10.12
C ARG A 68 -23.06 -3.87 -9.88
N ARG A 69 -22.11 -3.40 -10.72
CA ARG A 69 -20.69 -3.65 -10.51
C ARG A 69 -20.18 -3.11 -9.17
N ALA A 70 -20.60 -1.90 -8.81
CA ALA A 70 -20.23 -1.31 -7.52
C ALA A 70 -20.79 -2.11 -6.33
N ASN A 71 -22.03 -2.59 -6.43
CA ASN A 71 -22.65 -3.42 -5.40
C ASN A 71 -21.98 -4.79 -5.29
N GLU A 72 -21.70 -5.46 -6.41
CA GLU A 72 -20.95 -6.72 -6.44
C GLU A 72 -19.55 -6.56 -5.84
N ALA A 73 -18.85 -5.46 -6.15
CA ALA A 73 -17.56 -5.14 -5.53
C ALA A 73 -17.69 -4.97 -4.01
N GLY A 74 -18.67 -4.20 -3.54
CA GLY A 74 -18.90 -4.00 -2.11
C GLY A 74 -19.27 -5.28 -1.36
N GLN A 75 -20.11 -6.14 -1.95
CA GLN A 75 -20.44 -7.44 -1.38
C GLN A 75 -19.22 -8.37 -1.31
N ASN A 76 -18.38 -8.37 -2.35
CA ASN A 76 -17.14 -9.13 -2.37
C ASN A 76 -16.15 -8.64 -1.30
N ASP A 77 -16.02 -7.32 -1.14
CA ASP A 77 -15.16 -6.72 -0.11
C ASP A 77 -15.66 -7.09 1.28
N PHE A 78 -16.97 -6.99 1.53
CA PHE A 78 -17.57 -7.38 2.81
C PHE A 78 -17.37 -8.87 3.10
N ALA A 79 -17.61 -9.76 2.13
CA ALA A 79 -17.33 -11.19 2.28
C ALA A 79 -15.84 -11.49 2.50
N GLY A 80 -14.95 -10.65 1.96
CA GLY A 80 -13.51 -10.68 2.24
C GLY A 80 -13.20 -10.31 3.69
N LEU A 81 -13.83 -9.26 4.21
CA LEU A 81 -13.70 -8.85 5.61
C LEU A 81 -14.27 -9.90 6.57
N GLU A 82 -15.44 -10.47 6.28
CA GLU A 82 -16.02 -11.54 7.07
C GLU A 82 -15.09 -12.76 7.12
N ARG A 83 -14.51 -13.17 5.98
CA ARG A 83 -13.51 -14.25 5.94
C ARG A 83 -12.27 -13.90 6.77
N HIS A 84 -11.77 -12.68 6.67
CA HIS A 84 -10.62 -12.20 7.45
C HIS A 84 -10.89 -12.20 8.96
N LEU A 85 -12.12 -11.86 9.38
CA LEU A 85 -12.53 -11.85 10.79
C LEU A 85 -12.89 -13.24 11.31
N ALA A 86 -13.40 -14.14 10.46
CA ALA A 86 -13.85 -15.47 10.83
C ALA A 86 -12.70 -16.48 11.01
N HIS A 87 -11.55 -16.26 10.37
CA HIS A 87 -10.37 -17.12 10.53
C HIS A 87 -9.37 -16.45 11.48
N PRO A 88 -9.11 -17.00 12.68
CA PRO A 88 -8.02 -16.51 13.51
C PRO A 88 -6.72 -16.63 12.71
N ARG A 89 -6.05 -15.50 12.42
CA ARG A 89 -4.81 -15.36 11.61
C ARG A 89 -4.07 -16.69 11.47
N GLU A 90 -4.43 -17.47 10.44
CA GLU A 90 -3.84 -18.79 10.27
C GLU A 90 -2.34 -18.62 10.02
N ALA A 91 -1.55 -19.51 10.60
CA ALA A 91 -0.11 -19.54 10.39
C ALA A 91 0.18 -19.62 8.88
N ALA A 92 1.27 -18.98 8.45
CA ALA A 92 1.66 -18.98 7.04
C ALA A 92 1.72 -20.42 6.49
N ALA A 93 0.92 -20.70 5.46
CA ALA A 93 0.81 -22.04 4.89
C ALA A 93 1.35 -22.06 3.46
N LEU A 94 2.22 -23.01 3.15
CA LEU A 94 2.72 -23.22 1.79
C LEU A 94 1.60 -23.88 0.96
N VAL A 95 1.06 -23.15 -0.02
CA VAL A 95 -0.02 -23.65 -0.87
C VAL A 95 0.46 -24.14 -2.23
N PHE A 96 1.65 -23.73 -2.65
CA PHE A 96 2.27 -24.21 -3.87
C PHE A 96 3.79 -24.13 -3.79
N CYS A 97 4.48 -25.10 -4.37
CA CYS A 97 5.93 -25.12 -4.50
C CYS A 97 6.28 -25.76 -5.84
N SER A 98 6.98 -25.03 -6.71
CA SER A 98 7.65 -25.58 -7.88
C SER A 98 9.15 -25.47 -7.67
N ARG A 99 9.85 -26.59 -7.84
CA ARG A 99 11.31 -26.68 -7.78
C ARG A 99 11.84 -27.30 -9.06
N ALA A 100 13.07 -27.00 -9.43
CA ALA A 100 13.73 -27.63 -10.56
C ALA A 100 13.87 -29.13 -10.28
N GLU A 101 13.41 -29.94 -11.22
CA GLU A 101 13.76 -31.36 -11.31
C GLU A 101 15.10 -31.56 -12.02
N ARG A 102 15.53 -30.57 -12.82
CA ARG A 102 16.77 -30.62 -13.61
C ARG A 102 17.50 -29.29 -13.56
N GLU A 103 18.81 -29.35 -13.38
CA GLU A 103 19.66 -28.17 -13.17
C GLU A 103 19.95 -27.37 -14.45
N ASP A 104 19.61 -27.94 -15.62
CA ASP A 104 19.86 -27.41 -16.96
C ASP A 104 18.82 -26.38 -17.45
N ARG A 105 17.72 -26.21 -16.73
CA ARG A 105 16.63 -25.30 -17.12
C ARG A 105 16.81 -23.94 -16.45
N ARG A 106 17.54 -23.05 -17.12
CA ARG A 106 17.79 -21.68 -16.64
C ARG A 106 17.39 -20.65 -17.68
N VAL A 107 16.75 -19.56 -17.24
CA VAL A 107 16.38 -18.42 -18.09
C VAL A 107 17.06 -17.18 -17.55
N PHE A 108 17.90 -16.57 -18.39
CA PHE A 108 18.49 -15.28 -18.07
C PHE A 108 17.54 -14.16 -18.50
N VAL A 109 17.18 -13.30 -17.55
CA VAL A 109 16.36 -12.10 -17.78
C VAL A 109 17.28 -10.90 -17.70
N SER A 110 17.60 -10.33 -18.85
CA SER A 110 18.54 -9.21 -19.00
C SER A 110 17.84 -7.85 -18.94
N ALA A 111 18.60 -6.83 -18.56
CA ALA A 111 18.20 -5.44 -18.69
C ALA A 111 17.91 -5.10 -20.16
N GLY A 112 16.78 -4.44 -20.41
CA GLY A 112 16.34 -4.07 -21.76
C GLY A 112 15.63 -5.18 -22.54
N SER A 113 15.47 -6.38 -21.96
CA SER A 113 14.55 -7.38 -22.49
C SER A 113 13.10 -7.03 -22.15
N GLU A 114 12.14 -7.64 -22.86
CA GLU A 114 10.70 -7.51 -22.55
C GLU A 114 10.31 -8.20 -21.22
N GLY A 115 11.27 -8.81 -20.52
CA GLY A 115 11.04 -9.53 -19.28
C GLY A 115 10.39 -10.90 -19.50
N VAL A 116 9.82 -11.43 -18.41
CA VAL A 116 9.15 -12.73 -18.39
C VAL A 116 7.86 -12.66 -17.60
N ALA A 117 6.92 -13.54 -17.93
CA ALA A 117 5.63 -13.62 -17.26
C ALA A 117 5.18 -15.07 -17.08
N GLN A 118 4.44 -15.33 -16.00
CA GLN A 118 3.83 -16.63 -15.74
C GLN A 118 2.53 -16.49 -14.95
N LEU A 119 1.51 -17.26 -15.34
CA LEU A 119 0.31 -17.43 -14.52
C LEU A 119 0.59 -18.28 -13.29
N LEU A 120 0.12 -17.80 -12.14
CA LEU A 120 0.28 -18.52 -10.90
C LEU A 120 -0.76 -19.65 -10.81
N PRO A 121 -0.36 -20.85 -10.35
CA PRO A 121 -1.25 -21.98 -10.14
C PRO A 121 -2.07 -21.88 -8.84
N ALA A 122 -2.18 -20.68 -8.27
CA ALA A 122 -3.01 -20.38 -7.11
C ALA A 122 -3.84 -19.12 -7.39
N ALA A 123 -5.03 -19.07 -6.80
CA ALA A 123 -5.89 -17.90 -6.86
C ALA A 123 -5.44 -16.81 -5.88
N SER A 124 -5.93 -15.59 -6.05
CA SER A 124 -5.57 -14.44 -5.21
C SER A 124 -6.00 -14.53 -3.75
N SER A 125 -7.08 -15.24 -3.46
CA SER A 125 -7.62 -15.34 -2.10
C SER A 125 -6.63 -16.06 -1.20
N GLY A 126 -6.30 -15.50 -0.03
CA GLY A 126 -5.33 -16.11 0.88
C GLY A 126 -3.89 -15.68 0.66
N LEU A 127 -3.51 -15.26 -0.55
CA LEU A 127 -2.10 -15.11 -0.92
C LEU A 127 -1.42 -13.98 -0.12
N GLY A 128 -0.39 -14.33 0.65
CA GLY A 128 0.38 -13.40 1.48
C GLY A 128 1.78 -13.14 0.96
N THR A 129 2.46 -14.17 0.42
CA THR A 129 3.85 -14.06 -0.04
C THR A 129 4.09 -14.91 -1.28
N VAL A 130 4.87 -14.36 -2.20
CA VAL A 130 5.46 -15.09 -3.35
C VAL A 130 6.96 -15.20 -3.10
N GLU A 131 7.53 -16.40 -3.12
CA GLU A 131 8.98 -16.58 -3.15
C GLU A 131 9.42 -17.01 -4.55
N LEU A 132 10.50 -16.40 -5.03
CA LEU A 132 11.13 -16.71 -6.30
C LEU A 132 12.57 -17.16 -6.06
N ARG A 133 13.01 -18.22 -6.75
CA ARG A 133 14.41 -18.63 -6.71
C ARG A 133 15.24 -17.93 -7.78
N LEU A 134 16.25 -17.19 -7.35
CA LEU A 134 17.28 -16.62 -8.21
C LEU A 134 18.51 -17.54 -8.19
N HIS A 135 18.96 -18.00 -9.35
CA HIS A 135 20.17 -18.84 -9.47
C HIS A 135 21.45 -18.01 -9.59
N ALA A 136 21.37 -16.88 -10.27
CA ALA A 136 22.46 -15.93 -10.40
C ALA A 136 21.90 -14.51 -10.48
N VAL A 137 22.69 -13.54 -10.03
CA VAL A 137 22.38 -12.12 -10.09
C VAL A 137 23.58 -11.40 -10.67
N ASP A 138 23.43 -10.85 -11.86
CA ASP A 138 24.44 -10.07 -12.55
C ASP A 138 24.18 -8.59 -12.26
N ALA A 139 24.67 -8.13 -11.10
CA ALA A 139 24.43 -6.78 -10.63
C ALA A 139 25.34 -5.76 -11.34
N ARG A 140 24.72 -4.67 -11.82
CA ARG A 140 25.41 -3.47 -12.28
C ARG A 140 24.90 -2.25 -11.51
N PRO A 141 25.71 -1.21 -11.29
CA PRO A 141 25.26 0.01 -10.63
C PRO A 141 24.03 0.59 -11.32
N GLY A 142 22.98 0.86 -10.54
CA GLY A 142 21.71 1.41 -11.04
C GLY A 142 20.73 0.38 -11.61
N ALA A 143 21.11 -0.89 -11.75
CA ALA A 143 20.20 -1.93 -12.23
C ALA A 143 19.14 -2.30 -11.17
N ARG A 144 17.89 -2.51 -11.60
CA ARG A 144 16.75 -2.85 -10.76
C ARG A 144 15.94 -4.00 -11.34
N LEU A 145 15.52 -4.91 -10.47
CA LEU A 145 14.57 -5.98 -10.72
C LEU A 145 13.19 -5.46 -10.38
N HIS A 146 12.30 -5.50 -11.35
CA HIS A 146 10.89 -5.15 -11.18
C HIS A 146 10.07 -6.42 -11.20
N LEU A 147 9.16 -6.55 -10.23
CA LEU A 147 8.24 -7.65 -10.11
C LEU A 147 6.83 -7.09 -9.96
N ASP A 148 5.90 -7.51 -10.81
CA ASP A 148 4.51 -7.06 -10.82
C ASP A 148 3.59 -8.27 -10.68
N LEU A 149 2.70 -8.24 -9.68
CA LEU A 149 1.64 -9.22 -9.52
C LEU A 149 0.32 -8.60 -10.01
N VAL A 150 -0.25 -9.18 -11.06
CA VAL A 150 -1.42 -8.64 -11.77
C VAL A 150 -2.57 -9.63 -11.70
N ALA A 151 -3.77 -9.16 -11.36
CA ALA A 151 -4.99 -9.93 -11.50
C ALA A 151 -5.48 -9.86 -12.95
N LEU A 152 -5.59 -11.00 -13.63
CA LEU A 152 -5.99 -11.04 -15.04
C LEU A 152 -7.46 -10.70 -15.27
N ASN A 153 -8.31 -10.89 -14.28
CA ASN A 153 -9.75 -10.67 -14.40
C ASN A 153 -10.09 -9.21 -14.72
N ASP A 154 -9.33 -8.27 -14.14
CA ASP A 154 -9.56 -6.82 -14.27
C ASP A 154 -8.28 -6.04 -14.64
N HIS A 155 -7.18 -6.74 -14.93
CA HIS A 155 -5.85 -6.19 -15.18
C HIS A 155 -5.33 -5.26 -14.07
N SER A 156 -5.86 -5.40 -12.85
CA SER A 156 -5.41 -4.61 -11.71
C SER A 156 -4.06 -5.13 -11.18
N SER A 157 -3.12 -4.22 -10.93
CA SER A 157 -1.89 -4.54 -10.23
C SER A 157 -2.18 -4.68 -8.74
N LEU A 158 -1.95 -5.87 -8.19
CA LEU A 158 -2.14 -6.16 -6.77
C LEU A 158 -0.94 -5.71 -5.94
N SER A 159 0.27 -5.87 -6.48
CA SER A 159 1.52 -5.49 -5.82
C SER A 159 2.63 -5.29 -6.86
N ARG A 160 3.54 -4.38 -6.53
CA ARG A 160 4.74 -4.08 -7.33
C ARG A 160 5.96 -4.02 -6.42
N TRP A 161 7.04 -4.66 -6.81
CA TRP A 161 8.32 -4.61 -6.13
C TRP A 161 9.37 -4.08 -7.10
N SER A 162 10.26 -3.22 -6.59
CA SER A 162 11.40 -2.72 -7.36
C SER A 162 12.66 -2.76 -6.51
N LEU A 163 13.56 -3.68 -6.85
CA LEU A 163 14.70 -4.06 -6.03
C LEU A 163 16.01 -3.80 -6.78
N PRO A 164 16.97 -3.09 -6.20
CA PRO A 164 18.25 -2.91 -6.86
C PRO A 164 19.02 -4.24 -6.87
N LEU A 165 19.58 -4.62 -8.03
CA LEU A 165 20.21 -5.94 -8.22
C LEU A 165 21.42 -6.14 -7.29
N ASP A 166 22.10 -5.07 -6.91
CA ASP A 166 23.25 -5.09 -5.98
C ASP A 166 22.90 -5.52 -4.55
N ARG A 167 21.61 -5.56 -4.21
CA ARG A 167 21.09 -6.04 -2.92
C ARG A 167 20.49 -7.44 -2.99
N LEU A 168 20.49 -8.06 -4.17
CA LEU A 168 19.98 -9.41 -4.37
C LEU A 168 21.15 -10.40 -4.33
N ALA A 169 20.93 -11.51 -3.63
CA ALA A 169 21.81 -12.67 -3.67
C ALA A 169 21.08 -13.83 -4.35
N PRO A 170 21.81 -14.77 -4.97
CA PRO A 170 21.25 -16.06 -5.37
C PRO A 170 20.57 -16.76 -4.18
N GLY A 171 19.43 -17.40 -4.42
CA GLY A 171 18.64 -18.09 -3.41
C GLY A 171 17.15 -17.80 -3.53
N TRP A 172 16.39 -18.18 -2.50
CA TRP A 172 14.98 -17.85 -2.39
C TRP A 172 14.81 -16.41 -1.92
N VAL A 173 14.10 -15.62 -2.72
CA VAL A 173 13.76 -14.24 -2.42
C VAL A 173 12.26 -14.13 -2.20
N ALA A 174 11.86 -13.70 -1.01
CA ALA A 174 10.47 -13.53 -0.63
C ALA A 174 9.96 -12.11 -0.95
N PHE A 175 8.77 -12.07 -1.57
CA PHE A 175 8.02 -10.89 -1.95
C PHE A 175 6.69 -10.91 -1.20
N ALA A 176 6.66 -10.22 -0.06
CA ALA A 176 5.45 -10.12 0.75
C ALA A 176 4.49 -9.08 0.16
N LEU A 177 3.20 -9.42 0.15
CA LEU A 177 2.13 -8.50 -0.19
C LEU A 177 1.83 -7.61 1.03
N ASP A 178 1.60 -6.32 0.79
CA ASP A 178 1.26 -5.38 1.86
C ASP A 178 -0.10 -5.69 2.51
N ARG A 179 -0.99 -6.34 1.75
CA ARG A 179 -2.30 -6.81 2.18
C ARG A 179 -2.65 -8.08 1.42
N GLU A 180 -3.30 -9.00 2.10
CA GLU A 180 -3.90 -10.16 1.45
C GLU A 180 -4.97 -9.68 0.45
N PRO A 181 -4.99 -10.19 -0.79
CA PRO A 181 -6.02 -9.83 -1.76
C PRO A 181 -7.40 -10.24 -1.26
N SER A 182 -8.25 -9.25 -0.95
CA SER A 182 -9.63 -9.48 -0.54
C SER A 182 -10.56 -9.70 -1.75
N GLY A 183 -11.71 -10.32 -1.50
CA GLY A 183 -12.78 -10.49 -2.49
C GLY A 183 -12.86 -11.88 -3.11
N ALA A 184 -13.41 -11.94 -4.33
CA ALA A 184 -13.52 -13.17 -5.10
C ALA A 184 -12.14 -13.67 -5.57
N PRO A 185 -11.89 -14.99 -5.63
CA PRO A 185 -10.62 -15.52 -6.12
C PRO A 185 -10.36 -15.09 -7.57
N ARG A 186 -9.20 -14.47 -7.82
CA ARG A 186 -8.77 -14.00 -9.15
C ARG A 186 -7.60 -14.82 -9.65
N LEU A 187 -7.49 -14.95 -10.97
CA LEU A 187 -6.31 -15.56 -11.60
C LEU A 187 -5.18 -14.53 -11.63
N LEU A 188 -4.00 -14.95 -11.19
CA LEU A 188 -2.85 -14.07 -11.04
C LEU A 188 -1.78 -14.34 -12.10
N GLU A 189 -1.14 -13.27 -12.54
CA GLU A 189 0.06 -13.30 -13.36
C GLU A 189 1.20 -12.60 -12.63
N LEU A 190 2.33 -13.29 -12.53
CA LEU A 190 3.58 -12.71 -12.08
C LEU A 190 4.39 -12.26 -13.29
N ARG A 191 4.80 -10.99 -13.30
CA ARG A 191 5.64 -10.39 -14.34
C ARG A 191 6.96 -9.95 -13.72
N LEU A 192 8.05 -10.21 -14.42
CA LEU A 192 9.40 -9.89 -13.98
C LEU A 192 10.14 -9.20 -15.12
N ALA A 193 10.75 -8.06 -14.84
CA ALA A 193 11.60 -7.34 -15.79
C ALA A 193 12.83 -6.79 -15.09
N VAL A 194 13.93 -6.63 -15.83
CA VAL A 194 15.14 -5.97 -15.33
C VAL A 194 15.31 -4.66 -16.08
N GLU A 195 15.55 -3.60 -15.33
CA GLU A 195 15.92 -2.28 -15.84
C GLU A 195 17.36 -1.99 -15.45
N GLY A 196 18.14 -1.39 -16.34
CA GLY A 196 19.53 -1.03 -16.03
C GLY A 196 20.45 -1.03 -17.24
N PRO A 197 21.76 -0.89 -17.01
CA PRO A 197 22.76 -0.98 -18.06
C PRO A 197 22.86 -2.39 -18.65
N GLU A 198 23.36 -2.48 -19.88
CA GLU A 198 23.56 -3.73 -20.60
C GLU A 198 24.39 -4.74 -19.79
N GLY A 199 24.01 -6.01 -19.86
CA GLY A 199 24.65 -7.10 -19.12
C GLY A 199 24.27 -7.17 -17.64
N ALA A 200 23.38 -6.30 -17.14
CA ALA A 200 22.70 -6.53 -15.87
C ALA A 200 21.56 -7.53 -16.06
N GLY A 201 21.31 -8.40 -15.07
CA GLY A 201 20.23 -9.38 -15.19
C GLY A 201 20.12 -10.33 -14.01
N VAL A 202 19.12 -11.20 -14.08
CA VAL A 202 18.93 -12.30 -13.12
C VAL A 202 18.72 -13.61 -13.86
N THR A 203 19.26 -14.70 -13.33
CA THR A 203 19.00 -16.05 -13.84
C THR A 203 17.93 -16.71 -12.98
N LEU A 204 16.84 -17.12 -13.62
CA LEU A 204 15.72 -17.83 -13.03
C LEU A 204 15.84 -19.33 -13.31
N GLY A 205 15.38 -20.16 -12.38
CA GLY A 205 15.26 -21.59 -12.56
C GLY A 205 13.93 -21.98 -13.20
N GLY A 206 13.94 -22.94 -14.11
CA GLY A 206 12.77 -23.65 -14.57
C GLY A 206 12.43 -24.79 -13.62
N GLY A 207 11.24 -24.74 -13.04
CA GLY A 207 10.68 -25.75 -12.16
C GLY A 207 10.13 -26.96 -12.92
N GLU A 208 8.99 -27.43 -12.47
CA GLU A 208 8.30 -28.61 -13.02
C GLU A 208 7.71 -28.34 -14.41
N ASP A 209 7.63 -29.40 -15.24
CA ASP A 209 7.02 -29.32 -16.56
C ASP A 209 5.53 -29.02 -16.46
N MET A 210 5.08 -27.96 -17.15
CA MET A 210 3.68 -27.56 -17.13
C MET A 210 2.97 -28.06 -18.39
N PRO A 211 2.01 -28.99 -18.28
CA PRO A 211 1.28 -29.50 -19.45
C PRO A 211 0.46 -28.39 -20.11
N VAL A 212 -0.10 -27.48 -19.30
CA VAL A 212 -0.90 -26.36 -19.78
C VAL A 212 0.01 -25.18 -20.13
N ARG A 213 0.01 -24.78 -21.41
CA ARG A 213 0.88 -23.72 -21.95
C ARG A 213 0.80 -22.39 -21.19
N ARG A 214 -0.39 -22.03 -20.69
CA ARG A 214 -0.64 -20.75 -20.00
C ARG A 214 0.08 -20.60 -18.66
N PHE A 215 0.46 -21.72 -18.01
CA PHE A 215 1.19 -21.71 -16.73
C PHE A 215 2.70 -21.92 -16.91
N ARG A 216 3.18 -22.02 -18.15
CA ARG A 216 4.61 -22.06 -18.44
C ARG A 216 5.22 -20.68 -18.25
N LEU A 217 6.54 -20.61 -18.15
CA LEU A 217 7.29 -19.38 -18.24
C LEU A 217 7.24 -18.83 -19.68
N ARG A 218 6.82 -17.58 -19.83
CA ARG A 218 6.57 -16.91 -21.13
C ARG A 218 7.38 -15.62 -21.23
N SER A 219 7.60 -15.15 -22.46
CA SER A 219 8.14 -13.82 -22.70
C SER A 219 7.17 -12.76 -22.18
N GLY A 220 7.68 -11.67 -21.62
CA GLY A 220 6.87 -10.53 -21.16
C GLY A 220 6.37 -9.63 -22.30
N GLY A 221 6.78 -9.90 -23.54
CA GLY A 221 6.40 -9.17 -24.75
C GLY A 221 4.98 -9.38 -25.25
N ALA A 222 4.65 -8.71 -26.35
CA ALA A 222 3.36 -8.85 -27.04
C ALA A 222 3.15 -10.25 -27.63
N GLU A 223 4.24 -10.95 -27.95
CA GLU A 223 4.21 -12.35 -28.36
C GLU A 223 4.24 -13.26 -27.13
N ASP A 224 3.07 -13.81 -26.78
CA ASP A 224 2.85 -14.74 -25.65
C ASP A 224 3.51 -16.12 -25.87
N LYS A 225 4.82 -16.12 -26.11
CA LYS A 225 5.61 -17.29 -26.47
C LYS A 225 6.21 -17.91 -25.21
N ALA A 226 5.97 -19.22 -25.02
CA ALA A 226 6.61 -19.99 -23.96
C ALA A 226 8.13 -20.04 -24.18
N ILE A 227 8.90 -19.64 -23.17
CA ILE A 227 10.36 -19.68 -23.16
C ILE A 227 10.84 -21.09 -22.80
N LEU A 228 10.17 -21.70 -21.82
CA LEU A 228 10.42 -23.08 -21.38
C LEU A 228 9.11 -23.88 -21.33
N PRO A 229 9.18 -25.22 -21.45
CA PRO A 229 8.03 -26.09 -21.18
C PRO A 229 7.64 -26.16 -19.68
N ALA A 230 8.39 -25.47 -18.82
CA ALA A 230 8.29 -25.54 -17.36
C ALA A 230 7.75 -24.23 -16.74
N ALA A 231 7.31 -24.33 -15.49
CA ALA A 231 7.05 -23.18 -14.63
C ALA A 231 8.37 -22.53 -14.14
N MET A 232 8.29 -21.34 -13.57
CA MET A 232 9.33 -20.73 -12.73
C MET A 232 9.41 -21.47 -11.40
N GLU A 233 10.61 -21.61 -10.87
CA GLU A 233 10.81 -22.05 -9.50
C GLU A 233 10.26 -21.03 -8.50
N LEU A 234 9.11 -21.34 -7.90
CA LEU A 234 8.38 -20.42 -7.05
C LEU A 234 7.71 -21.15 -5.89
N ARG A 235 7.52 -20.44 -4.77
CA ARG A 235 6.68 -20.89 -3.64
C ARG A 235 5.62 -19.85 -3.35
N LEU A 236 4.40 -20.30 -3.12
CA LEU A 236 3.27 -19.44 -2.79
C LEU A 236 2.79 -19.75 -1.39
N TRP A 237 2.61 -18.71 -0.59
CA TRP A 237 2.23 -18.82 0.81
C TRP A 237 0.93 -18.05 1.06
N THR A 238 0.01 -18.65 1.81
CA THR A 238 -1.19 -17.98 2.30
C THR A 238 -1.03 -17.52 3.75
N GLY A 239 -1.78 -16.49 4.14
CA GLY A 239 -1.76 -15.93 5.49
C GLY A 239 -0.64 -14.91 5.74
N SER A 240 -0.66 -14.29 6.93
CA SER A 240 0.35 -13.29 7.33
C SER A 240 1.72 -13.98 7.46
N PRO A 241 2.74 -13.56 6.70
CA PRO A 241 4.01 -14.28 6.64
C PRO A 241 4.77 -14.18 7.95
N VAL A 242 4.67 -15.21 8.78
CA VAL A 242 5.74 -15.63 9.67
C VAL A 242 6.46 -16.74 8.93
N LEU A 243 7.39 -16.38 8.04
CA LEU A 243 8.25 -17.38 7.42
C LEU A 243 9.15 -17.99 8.51
N PRO A 244 9.29 -19.32 8.58
CA PRO A 244 10.33 -19.95 9.38
C PRO A 244 11.69 -19.52 8.81
N GLY A 245 12.51 -18.80 9.59
CA GLY A 245 13.87 -18.42 9.19
C GLY A 245 14.13 -16.94 8.91
N GLY A 246 13.26 -16.02 9.35
CA GLY A 246 13.64 -14.61 9.55
C GLY A 246 13.95 -13.76 8.31
N ALA A 247 13.77 -14.26 7.09
CA ALA A 247 14.06 -13.53 5.87
C ALA A 247 12.77 -13.07 5.16
N LEU A 248 12.26 -11.89 5.51
CA LEU A 248 11.46 -11.10 4.58
C LEU A 248 12.35 -9.97 4.06
N PRO A 249 13.03 -10.14 2.92
CA PRO A 249 13.94 -9.09 2.48
C PRO A 249 13.18 -7.91 1.85
N PHE A 250 11.94 -8.08 1.34
CA PHE A 250 11.27 -7.02 0.57
C PHE A 250 9.72 -7.00 0.70
N SER A 251 9.14 -5.85 1.06
CA SER A 251 7.69 -5.55 1.04
C SER A 251 7.34 -4.80 -0.25
N ALA A 252 6.09 -4.92 -0.71
CA ALA A 252 5.62 -4.22 -1.90
C ALA A 252 5.65 -2.70 -1.74
N ALA A 253 5.78 -2.00 -2.87
CA ALA A 253 5.47 -0.58 -2.93
C ALA A 253 3.97 -0.44 -3.25
N PRO A 254 3.23 0.40 -2.53
CA PRO A 254 1.82 0.63 -2.83
C PRO A 254 1.68 1.20 -4.25
N GLY A 255 0.71 0.67 -5.01
CA GLY A 255 0.46 1.07 -6.39
C GLY A 255 0.06 2.55 -6.54
N PRO A 256 -0.02 3.07 -7.78
CA PRO A 256 -0.15 4.50 -8.10
C PRO A 256 -1.41 5.21 -7.56
N LEU A 257 -2.31 4.51 -6.87
CA LEU A 257 -3.41 5.11 -6.11
C LEU A 257 -2.98 5.68 -4.73
N PHE A 258 -1.72 5.45 -4.32
CA PHE A 258 -1.17 5.91 -3.04
C PHE A 258 0.12 6.72 -3.17
N ALA A 259 0.51 7.07 -4.41
CA ALA A 259 1.62 7.97 -4.66
C ALA A 259 1.21 9.44 -4.43
N GLU A 260 0.70 9.77 -3.24
CA GLU A 260 0.83 11.12 -2.72
C GLU A 260 2.14 11.18 -1.94
N ALA A 261 3.05 12.01 -2.46
CA ALA A 261 4.36 12.26 -1.90
C ALA A 261 4.25 12.67 -0.42
N GLY A 262 4.64 11.77 0.49
CA GLY A 262 4.77 12.08 1.92
C GLY A 262 4.25 11.03 2.90
N ALA A 263 3.56 9.97 2.45
CA ALA A 263 3.12 8.90 3.33
C ALA A 263 4.29 7.98 3.72
N GLY A 264 4.62 7.91 5.01
CA GLY A 264 5.65 7.01 5.53
C GLY A 264 5.26 5.53 5.36
N LEU A 265 6.23 4.67 5.09
CA LEU A 265 6.06 3.22 5.04
C LEU A 265 5.80 2.69 6.45
N PRO A 266 4.69 1.98 6.72
CA PRO A 266 4.47 1.41 8.04
C PRO A 266 5.57 0.42 8.41
N LEU A 267 6.00 0.45 9.67
CA LEU A 267 6.96 -0.52 10.21
C LEU A 267 6.32 -1.91 10.18
N SER A 268 7.02 -2.88 9.60
CA SER A 268 6.51 -4.24 9.50
C SER A 268 6.26 -4.85 10.88
N PRO A 269 5.15 -5.58 11.10
CA PRO A 269 4.92 -6.33 12.33
C PRO A 269 6.09 -7.26 12.70
N THR A 270 6.81 -7.80 11.70
CA THR A 270 7.98 -8.66 11.92
C THR A 270 9.13 -7.93 12.60
N LEU A 271 9.37 -6.66 12.24
CA LEU A 271 10.36 -5.82 12.91
C LEU A 271 9.85 -5.34 14.28
N MET A 272 8.54 -5.11 14.43
CA MET A 272 7.95 -4.74 15.71
C MET A 272 8.11 -5.83 16.77
N VAL A 273 7.97 -7.12 16.40
CA VAL A 273 8.16 -8.25 17.32
C VAL A 273 9.58 -8.32 17.89
N GLN A 274 10.56 -7.72 17.20
CA GLN A 274 11.95 -7.63 17.64
C GLN A 274 12.19 -6.45 18.61
N ALA A 275 11.14 -5.79 19.10
CA ALA A 275 11.26 -4.78 20.14
C ALA A 275 11.87 -5.36 21.41
N GLU A 276 12.98 -4.78 21.86
CA GLU A 276 13.69 -5.23 23.05
C GLU A 276 13.86 -4.10 24.07
N HIS A 277 13.79 -4.45 25.35
CA HIS A 277 14.15 -3.53 26.44
C HIS A 277 15.68 -3.51 26.59
N VAL A 278 16.31 -2.38 26.27
CA VAL A 278 17.79 -2.27 26.15
C VAL A 278 18.50 -1.70 27.37
N ASN A 279 17.81 -1.01 28.28
CA ASN A 279 18.42 -0.44 29.49
C ASN A 279 17.98 -1.14 30.78
N ARG A 280 17.86 -2.48 30.73
CA ARG A 280 17.38 -3.30 31.86
C ARG A 280 18.19 -3.14 33.15
N GLU A 281 19.48 -2.87 33.03
CA GLU A 281 20.37 -2.68 34.18
C GLU A 281 20.07 -1.36 34.92
N ASP A 282 19.79 -0.29 34.17
CA ASP A 282 19.40 1.02 34.71
C ASP A 282 17.91 1.08 35.08
N ALA A 283 17.10 0.19 34.51
CA ALA A 283 15.65 0.14 34.63
C ALA A 283 15.14 -1.28 34.94
N PRO A 284 15.42 -1.83 36.14
CA PRO A 284 14.95 -3.15 36.48
C PRO A 284 13.43 -3.15 36.73
N PHE A 285 12.74 -4.09 36.10
CA PHE A 285 11.32 -4.38 36.36
C PHE A 285 11.16 -5.85 36.70
N GLU A 286 10.25 -6.17 37.62
CA GLU A 286 9.86 -7.55 37.94
C GLU A 286 8.99 -8.19 36.84
N PHE A 287 8.64 -7.41 35.82
CA PHE A 287 7.80 -7.80 34.69
C PHE A 287 8.38 -7.30 33.36
N THR A 288 7.83 -7.80 32.25
CA THR A 288 8.24 -7.39 30.90
C THR A 288 7.77 -5.97 30.58
N ALA A 289 8.62 -4.97 30.84
CA ALA A 289 8.30 -3.56 30.66
C ALA A 289 8.17 -3.11 29.19
N VAL A 290 8.81 -3.81 28.25
CA VAL A 290 8.65 -3.56 26.81
C VAL A 290 7.98 -4.76 26.16
N ARG A 291 6.81 -4.56 25.58
CA ARG A 291 6.02 -5.61 24.95
C ARG A 291 5.61 -5.24 23.53
N PRO A 292 6.02 -6.00 22.51
CA PRO A 292 5.49 -5.81 21.17
C PRO A 292 4.05 -6.31 21.08
N LEU A 293 3.17 -5.50 20.47
CA LEU A 293 1.79 -5.82 20.16
C LEU A 293 1.58 -5.77 18.62
N PRO A 294 2.11 -6.74 17.87
CA PRO A 294 2.02 -6.74 16.40
C PRO A 294 0.58 -6.81 15.89
N GLY A 295 -0.35 -7.39 16.67
CA GLY A 295 -1.78 -7.39 16.37
C GLY A 295 -2.40 -5.99 16.36
N GLU A 296 -1.92 -5.11 17.24
CA GLU A 296 -2.36 -3.73 17.39
C GLU A 296 -1.43 -2.73 16.70
N ARG A 297 -0.43 -3.23 15.94
CA ARG A 297 0.61 -2.40 15.28
C ARG A 297 1.29 -1.44 16.26
N ALA A 298 1.56 -1.92 17.47
CA ALA A 298 2.09 -1.08 18.55
C ALA A 298 3.23 -1.75 19.32
N VAL A 299 4.04 -0.93 19.99
CA VAL A 299 4.99 -1.36 21.02
C VAL A 299 4.59 -0.69 22.32
N GLU A 300 4.38 -1.50 23.36
CA GLU A 300 4.17 -1.00 24.71
C GLU A 300 5.51 -0.86 25.42
N CYS A 301 5.66 0.25 26.13
CA CYS A 301 6.81 0.56 26.95
C CYS A 301 6.29 1.14 28.26
N HIS A 302 6.58 0.47 29.37
CA HIS A 302 6.19 0.94 30.70
C HIS A 302 7.25 1.90 31.24
N PRO A 303 6.90 3.14 31.62
CA PRO A 303 7.84 4.09 32.19
C PRO A 303 8.26 3.66 33.60
N LEU A 304 9.47 4.05 33.99
CA LEU A 304 9.90 4.01 35.38
C LEU A 304 9.27 5.14 36.19
N ALA A 305 9.13 4.91 37.51
CA ALA A 305 8.75 5.93 38.47
C ALA A 305 9.74 7.12 38.48
N GLU A 306 11.03 6.79 38.40
CA GLU A 306 12.14 7.74 38.26
C GLU A 306 13.11 7.21 37.20
N GLY A 307 13.52 8.05 36.25
CA GLY A 307 14.36 7.64 35.12
C GLY A 307 13.58 7.41 33.83
N LEU A 308 14.12 6.61 32.92
CA LEU A 308 13.55 6.36 31.60
C LEU A 308 13.62 4.88 31.23
N THR A 309 12.65 4.41 30.45
CA THR A 309 12.64 3.07 29.86
C THR A 309 12.88 3.19 28.36
N LEU A 310 13.82 2.39 27.82
CA LEU A 310 14.15 2.36 26.39
C LEU A 310 13.78 1.02 25.77
N ALA A 311 12.91 1.09 24.78
CA ALA A 311 12.73 0.02 23.82
C ALA A 311 13.61 0.29 22.59
N SER A 312 14.21 -0.74 22.02
CA SER A 312 14.93 -0.68 20.75
C SER A 312 14.19 -1.49 19.70
N LEU A 313 14.03 -0.90 18.52
CA LEU A 313 13.44 -1.50 17.34
C LEU A 313 14.48 -1.53 16.22
N PRO A 314 14.68 -2.69 15.56
CA PRO A 314 15.51 -2.75 14.38
C PRO A 314 14.83 -2.03 13.21
N LEU A 315 15.65 -1.38 12.38
CA LEU A 315 15.22 -0.74 11.15
C LEU A 315 15.48 -1.67 9.94
N PRO A 316 14.75 -1.49 8.83
CA PRO A 316 14.99 -2.25 7.62
C PRO A 316 16.46 -2.15 7.15
N PRO A 317 17.15 -3.27 6.88
CA PRO A 317 18.57 -3.24 6.54
C PRO A 317 18.84 -2.49 5.23
N GLY A 318 19.96 -1.76 5.19
CA GLY A 318 20.45 -1.06 3.99
C GLY A 318 19.59 0.15 3.56
N ARG A 319 18.65 0.60 4.39
CA ARG A 319 17.78 1.74 4.09
C ARG A 319 18.13 2.92 4.98
N LEU A 320 18.29 4.11 4.40
CA LEU A 320 18.47 5.33 5.16
C LEU A 320 17.10 5.80 5.66
N VAL A 321 16.86 5.80 6.97
CA VAL A 321 15.62 6.38 7.52
C VAL A 321 15.78 7.89 7.60
N LEU A 322 14.91 8.61 6.90
CA LEU A 322 14.85 10.08 6.91
C LEU A 322 13.92 10.61 8.00
N GLU A 323 12.89 9.84 8.33
CA GLU A 323 11.91 10.21 9.36
C GLU A 323 11.25 8.98 9.97
N ALA A 324 10.95 9.03 11.26
CA ALA A 324 10.11 8.05 11.94
C ALA A 324 8.94 8.77 12.65
N ARG A 325 7.72 8.28 12.48
CA ARG A 325 6.50 8.82 13.12
C ARG A 325 5.81 7.73 13.93
N ALA A 326 5.18 8.11 15.04
CA ALA A 326 4.36 7.20 15.84
C ALA A 326 3.18 7.94 16.48
N GLN A 327 2.08 7.23 16.69
CA GLN A 327 0.96 7.67 17.52
C GLN A 327 1.18 7.23 18.96
N LEU A 328 0.82 8.08 19.92
CA LEU A 328 1.09 7.88 21.34
C LEU A 328 -0.22 7.71 22.09
N ARG A 329 -0.32 6.65 22.88
CA ARG A 329 -1.53 6.35 23.66
C ARG A 329 -1.15 5.78 25.02
N VAL A 330 -1.95 6.09 26.04
CA VAL A 330 -1.88 5.43 27.34
C VAL A 330 -3.20 4.70 27.55
N ALA A 331 -3.14 3.37 27.68
CA ALA A 331 -4.34 2.54 27.59
C ALA A 331 -5.24 2.65 28.83
N ASN A 332 -4.67 2.88 30.02
CA ASN A 332 -5.42 2.83 31.26
C ASN A 332 -5.87 4.23 31.73
N PRO A 333 -7.18 4.47 31.94
CA PRO A 333 -7.70 5.77 32.38
C PRO A 333 -7.22 6.20 33.77
N ARG A 334 -6.69 5.28 34.59
CA ARG A 334 -6.14 5.56 35.91
C ARG A 334 -4.66 5.98 35.87
N SER A 335 -4.01 5.89 34.71
CA SER A 335 -2.62 6.29 34.55
C SER A 335 -2.47 7.81 34.70
N ARG A 336 -1.34 8.21 35.27
CA ARG A 336 -0.85 9.59 35.15
C ARG A 336 -0.28 9.82 33.74
N GLU A 337 0.06 11.07 33.46
CA GLU A 337 0.64 11.49 32.19
C GLU A 337 2.07 10.93 32.02
N VAL A 338 2.33 10.41 30.82
CA VAL A 338 3.61 9.81 30.45
C VAL A 338 4.23 10.68 29.35
N GLU A 339 5.53 10.92 29.45
CA GLU A 339 6.29 11.55 28.39
C GLU A 339 6.91 10.49 27.49
N PHE A 340 6.80 10.75 26.19
CA PHE A 340 7.26 9.89 25.11
C PHE A 340 8.34 10.63 24.34
N ALA A 341 9.38 9.91 23.92
CA ALA A 341 10.33 10.38 22.93
C ALA A 341 10.77 9.22 22.04
N ALA A 342 11.32 9.53 20.88
CA ALA A 342 11.97 8.55 20.03
C ALA A 342 13.27 9.10 19.46
N VAL A 343 14.22 8.20 19.19
CA VAL A 343 15.56 8.54 18.70
C VAL A 343 16.01 7.55 17.64
N LEU A 344 16.60 8.05 16.56
CA LEU A 344 17.39 7.28 15.61
C LEU A 344 18.85 7.40 16.04
N ALA A 345 19.45 6.28 16.45
CA ALA A 345 20.83 6.22 16.94
C ALA A 345 21.46 4.86 16.61
N PRO A 346 22.81 4.75 16.59
CA PRO A 346 23.49 3.46 16.40
C PRO A 346 23.30 2.50 17.58
N ASP A 347 23.35 3.03 18.80
CA ASP A 347 23.29 2.24 20.05
C ASP A 347 22.51 2.96 21.17
N ALA A 348 22.26 2.22 22.25
CA ALA A 348 21.45 2.69 23.37
C ALA A 348 22.13 3.82 24.18
N GLU A 349 23.46 3.82 24.29
CA GLU A 349 24.21 4.86 25.02
C GLU A 349 24.14 6.19 24.26
N ARG A 350 24.29 6.13 22.94
CA ARG A 350 24.11 7.28 22.07
C ARG A 350 22.68 7.81 22.11
N ALA A 351 21.68 6.92 22.16
CA ALA A 351 20.29 7.32 22.34
C ALA A 351 20.06 8.08 23.67
N LYS A 352 20.65 7.62 24.79
CA LYS A 352 20.58 8.31 26.09
C LYS A 352 21.21 9.71 26.05
N LEU A 353 22.35 9.86 25.37
CA LEU A 353 23.03 11.16 25.22
C LEU A 353 22.18 12.16 24.42
N LEU A 354 21.53 11.70 23.35
CA LEU A 354 20.64 12.53 22.53
C LEU A 354 19.36 12.92 23.29
N LEU A 355 18.73 11.97 24.01
CA LEU A 355 17.53 12.23 24.84
C LEU A 355 17.77 13.20 25.99
N SER A 356 18.98 13.19 26.55
CA SER A 356 19.38 14.09 27.64
C SER A 356 19.87 15.45 27.15
N GLY A 357 19.94 15.68 25.84
CA GLY A 357 20.45 16.92 25.25
C GLY A 357 21.95 17.15 25.44
N LYS A 358 22.70 16.12 25.90
CA LYS A 358 24.15 16.19 26.11
C LYS A 358 24.95 16.02 24.83
N ALA A 359 24.32 15.51 23.76
CA ALA A 359 24.89 15.39 22.42
C ALA A 359 23.97 16.02 21.38
N GLN A 360 24.56 16.47 20.26
CA GLN A 360 23.80 16.90 19.09
C GLN A 360 23.69 15.75 18.07
N PRO A 361 22.57 15.65 17.32
CA PRO A 361 22.42 14.60 16.31
C PRO A 361 23.47 14.74 15.20
N GLU A 362 24.15 13.64 14.90
CA GLU A 362 25.04 13.49 13.74
C GLU A 362 24.25 13.08 12.47
N PRO A 363 24.86 13.14 11.27
CA PRO A 363 24.20 12.69 10.05
C PRO A 363 23.68 11.25 10.14
N GLY A 364 22.38 11.05 9.91
CA GLY A 364 21.70 9.75 10.07
C GLY A 364 21.09 9.53 11.47
N GLU A 365 21.41 10.37 12.45
CA GLU A 365 20.78 10.39 13.76
C GLU A 365 19.66 11.42 13.83
N GLY A 366 18.75 11.24 14.77
CA GLY A 366 17.69 12.21 15.03
C GLY A 366 17.05 11.95 16.39
N ALA A 367 16.57 12.99 17.06
CA ALA A 367 15.82 12.86 18.30
C ALA A 367 14.54 13.70 18.22
N SER A 368 13.43 13.15 18.69
CA SER A 368 12.22 13.95 18.90
C SER A 368 12.35 14.78 20.18
N SER A 369 11.52 15.81 20.30
CA SER A 369 11.20 16.39 21.59
C SER A 369 10.43 15.37 22.45
N TRP A 370 10.46 15.55 23.76
CA TRP A 370 9.56 14.85 24.67
C TRP A 370 8.13 15.36 24.46
N VAL A 371 7.18 14.44 24.32
CA VAL A 371 5.76 14.72 24.13
C VAL A 371 5.00 14.06 25.28
N ALA A 372 4.30 14.87 26.08
CA ALA A 372 3.44 14.37 27.13
C ALA A 372 2.11 13.87 26.52
N ALA A 373 1.71 12.65 26.87
CA ALA A 373 0.41 12.09 26.49
C ALA A 373 -0.19 11.30 27.64
N GLY A 374 -1.51 11.34 27.73
CA GLY A 374 -2.27 10.70 28.80
C GLY A 374 -3.44 9.88 28.24
N PRO A 375 -4.27 9.28 29.12
CA PRO A 375 -5.34 8.38 28.69
C PRO A 375 -6.44 9.06 27.86
N ARG A 376 -6.57 10.38 27.96
CA ARG A 376 -7.58 11.19 27.24
C ARG A 376 -6.96 12.12 26.19
N THR A 377 -5.64 12.18 26.13
CA THR A 377 -4.88 13.09 25.28
C THR A 377 -3.92 12.26 24.43
N PRO A 378 -4.39 11.71 23.30
CA PRO A 378 -3.49 11.02 22.37
C PRO A 378 -2.48 12.01 21.82
N GLY A 379 -1.25 11.54 21.64
CA GLY A 379 -0.16 12.33 21.08
C GLY A 379 0.31 11.78 19.74
N SER A 380 1.18 12.53 19.08
CA SER A 380 1.99 12.02 17.99
C SER A 380 3.43 12.49 18.18
N LEU A 381 4.39 11.70 17.71
CA LEU A 381 5.78 12.12 17.63
C LEU A 381 6.32 11.90 16.23
N SER A 382 7.32 12.70 15.90
CA SER A 382 8.12 12.58 14.69
C SER A 382 9.59 12.80 15.02
N VAL A 383 10.45 11.93 14.50
CA VAL A 383 11.91 12.04 14.54
C VAL A 383 12.38 12.27 13.13
N LEU A 384 13.13 13.34 12.88
CA LEU A 384 13.77 13.61 11.60
C LEU A 384 15.25 13.30 11.71
N ALA A 385 15.76 12.45 10.82
CA ALA A 385 17.18 12.20 10.73
C ALA A 385 17.90 13.42 10.14
N ARG A 386 19.06 13.76 10.69
CA ARG A 386 19.85 14.88 10.18
C ARG A 386 20.51 14.49 8.86
N SER A 387 20.25 15.25 7.81
CA SER A 387 20.92 15.08 6.51
C SER A 387 22.29 15.73 6.51
N GLY A 388 23.31 15.05 5.99
CA GLY A 388 24.66 15.60 5.85
C GLY A 388 25.47 14.97 4.70
N PRO A 389 26.43 15.68 4.09
CA PRO A 389 27.18 15.25 2.90
C PRO A 389 28.15 14.07 3.15
N ARG A 390 28.30 13.66 4.40
CA ARG A 390 29.05 12.49 4.85
C ARG A 390 28.21 11.70 5.86
N ALA A 391 27.05 11.17 5.48
CA ALA A 391 26.43 10.13 6.30
C ALA A 391 27.34 8.90 6.22
N PRO A 392 28.10 8.55 7.27
CA PRO A 392 28.95 7.39 7.21
C PRO A 392 28.07 6.15 7.10
N ARG A 393 28.40 5.24 6.19
CA ARG A 393 27.88 3.85 6.12
C ARG A 393 28.36 3.03 7.33
N ARG A 394 28.20 3.53 8.55
CA ARG A 394 28.67 2.86 9.76
C ARG A 394 27.47 2.56 10.66
N GLU A 395 27.26 1.26 10.80
CA GLU A 395 26.30 0.57 11.66
C GLU A 395 24.81 0.83 11.34
N PRO A 396 23.96 -0.22 11.38
CA PRO A 396 22.54 -0.05 11.13
C PRO A 396 21.93 0.76 12.28
N ALA A 397 21.55 2.00 12.01
CA ALA A 397 20.79 2.81 12.95
C ALA A 397 19.55 2.04 13.42
N ARG A 398 19.20 2.19 14.70
CA ARG A 398 18.04 1.59 15.34
C ARG A 398 17.09 2.69 15.77
N LEU A 399 15.81 2.35 15.87
CA LEU A 399 14.80 3.24 16.43
C LEU A 399 14.63 2.94 17.91
N PHE A 400 14.99 3.88 18.76
CA PHE A 400 14.78 3.80 20.20
C PHE A 400 13.49 4.53 20.56
N LEU A 401 12.64 3.89 21.35
CA LEU A 401 11.41 4.45 21.89
C LEU A 401 11.60 4.62 23.40
N ALA A 402 11.43 5.84 23.89
CA ALA A 402 11.69 6.22 25.27
C ALA A 402 10.40 6.63 25.97
N THR A 403 10.21 6.14 27.20
CA THR A 403 9.12 6.60 28.07
C THR A 403 9.66 6.99 29.43
N ARG A 404 9.04 8.01 30.03
CA ARG A 404 9.23 8.40 31.44
C ARG A 404 7.97 9.02 32.00
N MET A 405 7.81 9.04 33.31
CA MET A 405 6.69 9.77 33.91
C MET A 405 6.87 11.28 33.73
N ALA A 406 5.82 12.01 33.34
CA ALA A 406 5.87 13.47 33.21
C ALA A 406 6.17 14.16 34.55
N ARG A 407 5.73 13.54 35.65
CA ARG A 407 6.14 13.88 37.01
C ARG A 407 6.66 12.62 37.69
N PRO A 408 7.91 12.63 38.20
CA PRO A 408 8.45 11.50 38.95
C PRO A 408 7.49 11.03 40.05
N GLY A 409 7.41 9.71 40.24
CA GLY A 409 6.54 9.08 41.24
C GLY A 409 5.77 7.89 40.69
N GLN A 410 4.51 7.74 41.08
CA GLN A 410 3.73 6.52 40.84
C GLN A 410 3.51 6.24 39.34
N ALA A 411 4.13 5.16 38.84
CA ALA A 411 4.01 4.68 37.45
C ALA A 411 2.93 3.59 37.28
N ASP A 412 2.08 3.37 38.28
CA ASP A 412 1.05 2.34 38.22
C ASP A 412 0.11 2.56 37.02
N PHE A 413 -0.16 1.47 36.30
CA PHE A 413 -1.02 1.45 35.13
C PHE A 413 -0.53 2.27 33.92
N ALA A 414 0.72 2.76 33.93
CA ALA A 414 1.26 3.66 32.93
C ALA A 414 1.75 2.97 31.64
N TRP A 415 1.01 1.97 31.15
CA TRP A 415 1.34 1.30 29.90
C TRP A 415 1.21 2.25 28.71
N ALA A 416 2.35 2.79 28.30
CA ALA A 416 2.50 3.71 27.19
C ALA A 416 2.70 2.94 25.88
N ARG A 417 1.97 3.33 24.84
CA ARG A 417 1.93 2.66 23.54
C ARG A 417 2.40 3.58 22.44
N PHE A 418 3.35 3.09 21.64
CA PHE A 418 3.74 3.65 20.36
C PHE A 418 3.04 2.85 19.26
N ALA A 419 1.96 3.40 18.70
CA ALA A 419 1.12 2.76 17.68
C ALA A 419 1.41 3.33 16.29
N ASP A 420 1.12 2.53 15.25
CA ASP A 420 1.20 2.93 13.85
C ASP A 420 2.53 3.58 13.47
N ILE A 421 3.63 2.97 13.93
CA ILE A 421 4.98 3.45 13.63
C ILE A 421 5.19 3.41 12.12
N ALA A 422 5.56 4.54 11.52
CA ALA A 422 5.79 4.70 10.09
C ALA A 422 7.15 5.34 9.83
N LEU A 423 7.88 4.83 8.84
CA LEU A 423 9.21 5.25 8.45
C LEU A 423 9.19 5.89 7.07
N ARG A 424 9.76 7.08 6.94
CA ARG A 424 10.11 7.65 5.63
C ARG A 424 11.55 7.28 5.33
N ILE A 425 11.76 6.62 4.21
CA ILE A 425 13.05 6.07 3.82
C ILE A 425 13.62 6.86 2.63
N GLY A 426 14.91 7.15 2.67
CA GLY A 426 15.68 7.70 1.56
C GLY A 426 16.09 6.60 0.59
N THR A 427 15.93 6.89 -0.70
CA THR A 427 16.28 6.00 -1.82
C THR A 427 17.78 5.86 -2.00
#